data_AF-A0A729FX35-F1
#
_entry.id   AF-A0A729FX35-F1
#
_cell.length_a   1.000
_cell.length_b   1.000
_cell.length_c   1.000
_cell.angle_alpha   90.00
_cell.angle_beta   90.00
_cell.angle_gamma   90.00
#
_symmetry.space_group_name_H-M   'P 1'
#
loop_
_entity.id
_entity.type
_entity.pdbx_description
1 polymer ?
#
loop_
_entity_poly.entity_id
_entity_poly.type
_entity_poly.pdbx_seq_one_letter_code
_entity_poly.pdbx_strand_id
1 'polypeptide(L)'
;MPALDLIRPSVTAMRVIASVNDGFARELKLPSHIRSLGLITADSDDVAYIAADEATKQAMVEVVYGRSLYAGAAHGPSPTAGEVLIMLGGPNPAEVRAGLDAMVASIENGAAFQWANDAENTAFLALLASVRQGMTAGEVAAHFGWPLEQARNVLEQLFSDGALRKRSSRYRIKN
;
A
#
# COMPACT_ATOMS: atom_id res chain seq x y z
N MET A 1 -27.71 2.44 13.56
CA MET A 1 -26.44 2.88 14.15
C MET A 1 -26.19 4.29 13.61
N PRO A 2 -25.65 5.23 14.39
CA PRO A 2 -25.55 6.62 13.96
C PRO A 2 -24.52 6.81 12.83
N ALA A 3 -24.75 7.84 12.01
CA ALA A 3 -23.75 8.34 11.06
C ALA A 3 -22.39 8.56 11.74
N LEU A 4 -21.32 8.38 10.97
CA LEU A 4 -19.91 8.43 11.38
C LEU A 4 -19.38 7.20 12.14
N ASP A 5 -20.19 6.16 12.33
CA ASP A 5 -19.69 4.87 12.81
C ASP A 5 -18.68 4.28 11.81
N LEU A 6 -17.60 3.69 12.35
CA LEU A 6 -16.53 3.11 11.55
C LEU A 6 -16.94 1.77 10.95
N ILE A 7 -16.76 1.62 9.64
CA ILE A 7 -16.85 0.35 8.93
C ILE A 7 -15.51 -0.36 9.09
N ARG A 8 -15.49 -1.45 9.86
CA ARG A 8 -14.27 -2.21 10.15
C ARG A 8 -13.93 -3.11 8.97
N PRO A 9 -12.82 -2.86 8.26
CA PRO A 9 -12.39 -3.73 7.17
C PRO A 9 -11.68 -4.97 7.72
N SER A 10 -11.57 -5.99 6.89
CA SER A 10 -10.97 -7.27 7.24
C SER A 10 -10.03 -7.79 6.15
N VAL A 11 -9.01 -8.52 6.58
CA VAL A 11 -8.12 -9.26 5.69
C VAL A 11 -8.80 -10.57 5.32
N THR A 12 -8.95 -10.83 4.02
CA THR A 12 -9.69 -11.99 3.51
C THR A 12 -8.78 -13.17 3.19
N ALA A 13 -7.54 -12.92 2.78
CA ALA A 13 -6.49 -13.94 2.65
C ALA A 13 -5.09 -13.32 2.70
N MET A 14 -4.10 -14.13 3.08
CA MET A 14 -2.69 -13.71 3.13
C MET A 14 -1.73 -14.87 2.87
N ARG A 15 -0.63 -14.61 2.17
CA ARG A 15 0.43 -15.59 1.93
C ARG A 15 1.80 -14.95 1.73
N VAL A 16 2.86 -15.68 2.09
CA VAL A 16 4.25 -15.31 1.77
C VAL A 16 4.83 -16.34 0.80
N ILE A 17 5.45 -15.86 -0.27
CA ILE A 17 6.30 -16.62 -1.16
C ILE A 17 7.74 -16.27 -0.80
N ALA A 18 8.42 -17.20 -0.12
CA ALA A 18 9.76 -16.96 0.40
C ALA A 18 10.81 -16.73 -0.71
N SER A 19 10.70 -17.48 -1.81
CA SER A 19 11.53 -17.32 -2.99
C SER A 19 10.65 -17.41 -4.24
N VAL A 20 10.55 -16.33 -4.99
CA VAL A 20 9.76 -16.28 -6.22
C VAL A 20 10.46 -17.08 -7.32
N ASN A 21 9.69 -17.79 -8.13
CA ASN A 21 10.21 -18.45 -9.33
C ASN A 21 10.71 -17.40 -10.35
N ASP A 22 11.86 -17.65 -10.98
CA ASP A 22 12.49 -16.71 -11.91
C ASP A 22 11.61 -16.35 -13.12
N GLY A 23 10.82 -17.31 -13.64
CA GLY A 23 9.88 -17.05 -14.72
C GLY A 23 8.81 -16.05 -14.30
N PHE A 24 8.23 -16.26 -13.13
CA PHE A 24 7.20 -15.37 -12.60
C PHE A 24 7.76 -14.00 -12.20
N ALA A 25 8.97 -13.95 -11.65
CA ALA A 25 9.67 -12.70 -11.34
C ALA A 25 9.90 -11.84 -12.59
N ARG A 26 10.22 -12.46 -13.74
CA ARG A 26 10.37 -11.75 -15.02
C ARG A 26 9.04 -11.19 -15.53
N GLU A 27 7.96 -11.95 -15.45
CA GLU A 27 6.62 -11.50 -15.86
C GLU A 27 6.14 -10.29 -15.02
N LEU A 28 6.38 -10.34 -13.72
CA LEU A 28 6.10 -9.24 -12.80
C LEU A 28 7.10 -8.07 -12.91
N LYS A 29 8.14 -8.21 -13.75
CA LYS A 29 9.21 -7.22 -13.94
C LYS A 29 9.86 -6.81 -12.62
N LEU A 30 10.09 -7.78 -11.74
CA LEU A 30 10.67 -7.53 -10.43
C LEU A 30 12.12 -7.05 -10.57
N PRO A 31 12.52 -6.01 -9.81
CA PRO A 31 13.92 -5.64 -9.72
C PRO A 31 14.73 -6.72 -8.99
N SER A 32 16.04 -6.76 -9.24
CA SER A 32 16.93 -7.85 -8.79
C SER A 32 17.04 -7.97 -7.27
N HIS A 33 16.75 -6.91 -6.52
CA HIS A 33 16.74 -6.88 -5.06
C HIS A 33 15.47 -7.45 -4.43
N ILE A 34 14.40 -7.69 -5.20
CA ILE A 34 13.16 -8.31 -4.71
C ILE A 34 13.21 -9.81 -4.97
N ARG A 35 13.21 -10.61 -3.90
CA ARG A 35 13.30 -12.08 -3.96
C ARG A 35 12.12 -12.79 -3.30
N SER A 36 11.45 -12.10 -2.38
CA SER A 36 10.30 -12.60 -1.66
C SER A 36 9.08 -11.74 -1.97
N LEU A 37 7.89 -12.37 -2.00
CA LEU A 37 6.61 -11.67 -2.18
C LEU A 37 5.68 -11.96 -1.00
N GLY A 38 4.94 -10.93 -0.60
CA GLY A 38 3.81 -11.01 0.30
C GLY A 38 2.55 -10.69 -0.49
N LEU A 39 1.54 -11.54 -0.38
CA LEU A 39 0.24 -11.36 -1.01
C LEU A 39 -0.80 -11.18 0.08
N ILE A 40 -1.65 -10.17 -0.07
CA ILE A 40 -2.73 -9.89 0.86
C ILE A 40 -3.95 -9.39 0.08
N THR A 41 -5.11 -9.89 0.48
CA THR A 41 -6.41 -9.43 0.00
C THR A 41 -7.24 -8.90 1.15
N ALA A 42 -8.06 -7.89 0.89
CA ALA A 42 -8.90 -7.23 1.87
C ALA A 42 -10.26 -6.85 1.27
N ASP A 43 -11.25 -6.60 2.11
CA ASP A 43 -12.60 -6.18 1.73
C ASP A 43 -12.77 -4.65 1.62
N SER A 44 -11.69 -3.88 1.82
CA SER A 44 -11.65 -2.44 1.61
C SER A 44 -10.39 -2.02 0.87
N ASP A 45 -10.54 -1.51 -0.35
CA ASP A 45 -9.43 -1.22 -1.24
C ASP A 45 -8.61 0.01 -0.83
N ASP A 46 -9.23 1.17 -0.62
CA ASP A 46 -8.53 2.39 -0.21
C ASP A 46 -7.81 2.22 1.13
N VAL A 47 -8.44 1.51 2.08
CA VAL A 47 -7.79 1.18 3.36
C VAL A 47 -6.57 0.29 3.13
N ALA A 48 -6.66 -0.71 2.25
CA ALA A 48 -5.52 -1.55 1.92
C ALA A 48 -4.40 -0.78 1.20
N TYR A 49 -4.71 0.20 0.35
CA TYR A 49 -3.70 1.06 -0.27
C TYR A 49 -2.97 1.93 0.76
N ILE A 50 -3.71 2.50 1.72
CA ILE A 50 -3.12 3.26 2.83
C ILE A 50 -2.24 2.34 3.70
N ALA A 51 -2.71 1.13 3.99
CA ALA A 51 -1.95 0.16 4.76
C ALA A 51 -0.68 -0.29 4.01
N ALA A 52 -0.75 -0.46 2.69
CA ALA A 52 0.40 -0.79 1.85
C ALA A 52 1.44 0.35 1.86
N ASP A 53 0.99 1.60 1.76
CA ASP A 53 1.86 2.76 1.90
C ASP A 53 2.55 2.77 3.27
N GLU A 54 1.81 2.51 4.35
CA GLU A 54 2.37 2.43 5.71
C GLU A 54 3.39 1.30 5.86
N ALA A 55 3.15 0.14 5.25
CA ALA A 55 4.09 -0.99 5.27
C ALA A 55 5.46 -0.62 4.69
N THR A 56 5.51 0.20 3.63
CA THR A 56 6.79 0.68 3.06
C THR A 56 7.59 1.60 3.99
N LYS A 57 6.96 2.15 5.04
CA LYS A 57 7.65 2.96 6.06
C LYS A 57 8.23 2.07 7.15
N GLN A 58 7.54 0.98 7.48
CA GLN A 58 7.88 0.10 8.60
C GLN A 58 8.88 -1.01 8.21
N ALA A 59 8.81 -1.53 6.98
CA ALA A 59 9.69 -2.59 6.49
C ALA A 59 10.40 -2.20 5.18
N MET A 60 11.43 -2.96 4.80
CA MET A 60 12.12 -2.84 3.51
C MET A 60 11.32 -3.55 2.42
N VAL A 61 10.14 -3.01 2.13
CA VAL A 61 9.20 -3.55 1.13
C VAL A 61 8.74 -2.47 0.17
N GLU A 62 8.36 -2.91 -1.03
CA GLU A 62 7.79 -2.08 -2.09
C GLU A 62 6.49 -2.70 -2.59
N VAL A 63 5.53 -1.87 -2.97
CA VAL A 63 4.30 -2.36 -3.61
C VAL A 63 4.62 -2.71 -5.06
N VAL A 64 4.63 -4.00 -5.36
CA VAL A 64 4.87 -4.56 -6.69
C VAL A 64 3.60 -4.52 -7.53
N TYR A 65 2.46 -4.78 -6.89
CA TYR A 65 1.15 -4.80 -7.52
C TYR A 65 0.09 -4.36 -6.53
N GLY A 66 -0.89 -3.61 -7.00
CA GLY A 66 -2.06 -3.22 -6.23
C GLY A 66 -3.20 -2.90 -7.17
N ARG A 67 -4.28 -3.69 -7.13
CA ARG A 67 -5.48 -3.43 -7.93
C ARG A 67 -6.74 -3.85 -7.20
N SER A 68 -7.77 -3.03 -7.36
CA SER A 68 -9.12 -3.32 -6.90
C SER A 68 -9.85 -4.23 -7.90
N LEU A 69 -10.87 -4.92 -7.41
CA LEU A 69 -11.80 -5.72 -8.20
C LEU A 69 -12.96 -4.86 -8.70
N TYR A 70 -13.60 -5.30 -9.77
CA TYR A 70 -14.80 -4.64 -10.28
C TYR A 70 -15.98 -4.84 -9.33
N ALA A 71 -16.75 -3.75 -9.10
CA ALA A 71 -17.99 -3.73 -8.31
C ALA A 71 -17.86 -4.00 -6.80
N GLY A 72 -16.64 -3.93 -6.24
CA GLY A 72 -16.40 -3.95 -4.80
C GLY A 72 -16.68 -5.30 -4.11
N ALA A 73 -16.47 -5.35 -2.80
CA ALA A 73 -16.40 -6.60 -2.03
C ALA A 73 -17.75 -7.32 -1.97
N ALA A 74 -18.85 -6.58 -1.99
CA ALA A 74 -20.20 -7.13 -2.01
C ALA A 74 -20.50 -7.96 -3.28
N HIS A 75 -19.72 -7.78 -4.35
CA HIS A 75 -19.84 -8.52 -5.61
C HIS A 75 -18.56 -9.31 -5.95
N GLY A 76 -17.75 -9.61 -4.92
CA GLY A 76 -16.52 -10.38 -5.08
C GLY A 76 -16.77 -11.80 -5.62
N PRO A 77 -15.83 -12.37 -6.39
CA PRO A 77 -15.98 -13.71 -6.96
C PRO A 77 -15.84 -14.84 -5.93
N SER A 78 -15.26 -14.56 -4.76
CA SER A 78 -15.12 -15.50 -3.64
C SER A 78 -14.94 -14.76 -2.32
N PRO A 79 -15.17 -15.42 -1.16
CA PRO A 79 -14.94 -14.82 0.16
C PRO A 79 -13.48 -14.44 0.42
N THR A 80 -12.53 -15.10 -0.25
CA THR A 80 -11.09 -14.82 -0.11
C THR A 80 -10.59 -13.67 -0.98
N ALA A 81 -11.36 -13.26 -1.98
CA ALA A 81 -10.94 -12.22 -2.92
C ALA A 81 -11.04 -10.83 -2.29
N GLY A 82 -12.04 -10.61 -1.43
CA GLY A 82 -12.40 -9.26 -0.96
C GLY A 82 -12.69 -8.36 -2.16
N GLU A 83 -12.06 -7.19 -2.20
CA GLU A 83 -12.11 -6.26 -3.35
C GLU A 83 -10.75 -5.71 -3.78
N VAL A 84 -9.65 -6.17 -3.18
CA VAL A 84 -8.31 -5.69 -3.53
C VAL A 84 -7.27 -6.80 -3.35
N LEU A 85 -6.27 -6.81 -4.23
CA LEU A 85 -5.05 -7.60 -4.07
C LEU A 85 -3.84 -6.67 -4.05
N ILE A 86 -3.06 -6.76 -2.99
CA ILE A 86 -1.75 -6.11 -2.87
C ILE A 86 -0.65 -7.16 -2.87
N MET A 87 0.42 -6.89 -3.61
CA MET A 87 1.67 -7.64 -3.56
C MET A 87 2.79 -6.75 -3.05
N LEU A 88 3.36 -7.11 -1.90
CA LEU A 88 4.59 -6.50 -1.37
C LEU A 88 5.80 -7.31 -1.83
N GLY A 89 6.82 -6.66 -2.35
CA GLY A 89 8.11 -7.26 -2.68
C GLY A 89 9.20 -6.80 -1.72
N GLY A 90 10.03 -7.73 -1.26
CA GLY A 90 11.15 -7.44 -0.37
C GLY A 90 12.37 -8.32 -0.64
N PRO A 91 13.51 -8.00 0.00
CA PRO A 91 14.77 -8.72 -0.22
C PRO A 91 14.78 -10.11 0.41
N ASN A 92 13.96 -10.35 1.43
CA ASN A 92 13.88 -11.63 2.14
C ASN A 92 12.48 -11.81 2.78
N PRO A 93 12.14 -13.02 3.24
CA PRO A 93 10.80 -13.30 3.78
C PRO A 93 10.51 -12.58 5.10
N ALA A 94 11.53 -12.20 5.86
CA ALA A 94 11.35 -11.51 7.14
C ALA A 94 10.87 -10.07 6.94
N GLU A 95 11.47 -9.33 6.00
CA GLU A 95 11.02 -7.98 5.63
C GLU A 95 9.61 -8.00 5.05
N VAL A 96 9.32 -8.98 4.19
CA VAL A 96 7.97 -9.16 3.65
C VAL A 96 6.94 -9.43 4.75
N ARG A 97 7.26 -10.30 5.71
CA ARG A 97 6.38 -10.59 6.84
C ARG A 97 6.16 -9.35 7.70
N ALA A 98 7.22 -8.61 8.02
CA ALA A 98 7.10 -7.35 8.75
C ALA A 98 6.21 -6.33 8.02
N GLY A 99 6.32 -6.25 6.69
CA GLY A 99 5.44 -5.43 5.86
C GLY A 99 3.97 -5.88 5.91
N LEU A 100 3.71 -7.18 5.81
CA LEU A 100 2.36 -7.74 5.93
C LEU A 100 1.76 -7.53 7.32
N ASP A 101 2.53 -7.73 8.39
CA ASP A 101 2.09 -7.50 9.76
C ASP A 101 1.71 -6.02 9.98
N ALA A 102 2.48 -5.09 9.41
CA ALA A 102 2.15 -3.66 9.41
C ALA A 102 0.87 -3.37 8.61
N MET A 103 0.65 -4.05 7.47
CA MET A 103 -0.60 -3.92 6.71
C MET A 103 -1.79 -4.42 7.51
N VAL A 104 -1.72 -5.62 8.11
CA VAL A 104 -2.81 -6.19 8.93
C VAL A 104 -3.17 -5.24 10.06
N ALA A 105 -2.17 -4.75 10.81
CA ALA A 105 -2.40 -3.82 11.90
C ALA A 105 -3.07 -2.51 11.43
N SER A 106 -2.65 -1.98 10.28
CA SER A 106 -3.21 -0.75 9.71
C SER A 106 -4.60 -0.95 9.10
N ILE A 107 -4.92 -2.12 8.57
CA ILE A 107 -6.27 -2.43 8.06
C ILE A 107 -7.23 -2.55 9.25
N GLU A 108 -6.87 -3.35 10.26
CA GLU A 108 -7.78 -3.66 11.36
C GLU A 108 -7.97 -2.49 12.34
N ASN A 109 -6.97 -1.62 12.49
CA ASN A 109 -6.98 -0.57 13.54
C ASN A 109 -6.65 0.84 13.02
N GLY A 110 -6.43 1.01 11.72
CA GLY A 110 -6.01 2.28 11.12
C GLY A 110 -7.15 3.03 10.46
N ALA A 111 -6.93 3.42 9.19
CA ALA A 111 -7.92 4.16 8.41
C ALA A 111 -9.17 3.31 8.16
N ALA A 112 -10.34 3.93 8.21
CA ALA A 112 -11.60 3.25 7.98
C ALA A 112 -12.63 4.18 7.32
N PHE A 113 -13.32 3.63 6.31
CA PHE A 113 -14.77 3.55 6.25
C PHE A 113 -15.57 4.32 7.32
N GLN A 114 -16.36 5.35 6.99
CA GLN A 114 -17.45 5.84 7.83
C GLN A 114 -18.79 5.80 7.12
N TRP A 115 -19.86 5.49 7.85
CA TRP A 115 -21.22 5.65 7.34
C TRP A 115 -21.56 7.13 7.22
N ALA A 116 -22.03 7.55 6.04
CA ALA A 116 -22.48 8.91 5.79
C ALA A 116 -23.90 9.18 6.33
N ASN A 117 -24.66 8.13 6.64
CA ASN A 117 -26.04 8.21 7.12
C ASN A 117 -26.39 7.04 8.05
N ASP A 118 -27.44 7.22 8.86
CA ASP A 118 -27.93 6.20 9.82
C ASP A 118 -28.49 4.94 9.15
N ALA A 119 -28.74 5.00 7.83
CA ALA A 119 -29.27 3.90 7.03
C ALA A 119 -28.18 2.95 6.50
N GLU A 120 -26.91 3.27 6.70
CA GLU A 120 -25.75 2.42 6.35
C GLU A 120 -25.73 1.97 4.88
N ASN A 121 -26.12 2.86 3.97
CA ASN A 121 -26.13 2.58 2.53
C ASN A 121 -25.20 3.48 1.72
N THR A 122 -24.53 4.42 2.39
CA THR A 122 -23.57 5.34 1.79
C THR A 122 -22.37 5.44 2.71
N ALA A 123 -21.18 5.11 2.20
CA ALA A 123 -19.92 5.18 2.94
C ALA A 123 -19.00 6.24 2.35
N PHE A 124 -18.10 6.79 3.17
CA PHE A 124 -17.04 7.68 2.73
C PHE A 124 -15.75 7.46 3.53
N LEU A 125 -14.61 7.80 2.93
CA LEU A 125 -13.31 7.79 3.60
C LEU A 125 -12.77 9.22 3.68
N ALA A 126 -12.50 9.68 4.89
CA ALA A 126 -11.83 10.94 5.14
C ALA A 126 -10.63 10.69 6.05
N LEU A 127 -9.41 10.83 5.52
CA LEU A 127 -8.17 10.63 6.25
C LEU A 127 -7.27 11.86 6.17
N LEU A 128 -6.84 12.36 7.32
CA LEU A 128 -5.77 13.36 7.42
C LEU A 128 -4.44 12.63 7.61
N ALA A 129 -3.66 12.49 6.54
CA ALA A 129 -2.33 11.89 6.62
C ALA A 129 -1.32 12.86 7.28
N SER A 130 -0.48 12.36 8.17
CA SER A 130 0.68 13.10 8.71
C SER A 130 1.98 12.50 8.16
N VAL A 131 2.83 13.34 7.55
CA VAL A 131 4.05 12.89 6.86
C VAL A 131 5.23 12.89 7.84
N ARG A 132 5.52 11.74 8.48
CA ARG A 132 6.67 11.61 9.39
C ARG A 132 7.89 10.88 8.79
N GLN A 133 7.73 10.16 7.68
CA GLN A 133 8.69 9.14 7.22
C GLN A 133 9.16 9.34 5.77
N GLY A 134 9.12 10.58 5.24
CA GLY A 134 9.47 10.90 3.85
C GLY A 134 8.38 10.51 2.86
N MET A 135 8.56 10.92 1.60
CA MET A 135 7.55 10.79 0.54
C MET A 135 8.08 9.98 -0.64
N THR A 136 7.21 9.17 -1.23
CA THR A 136 7.38 8.52 -2.52
C THR A 136 7.16 9.52 -3.65
N ALA A 137 7.57 9.17 -4.87
CA ALA A 137 7.28 10.00 -6.04
C ALA A 137 5.77 10.19 -6.26
N GLY A 138 4.95 9.19 -5.91
CA GLY A 138 3.49 9.28 -5.98
C GLY A 138 2.90 10.28 -4.98
N GLU A 139 3.34 10.22 -3.72
CA GLU A 139 2.91 11.18 -2.69
C GLU A 139 3.30 12.62 -3.05
N VAL A 140 4.51 12.82 -3.59
CA VAL A 140 4.96 14.15 -4.06
C VAL A 140 4.13 14.60 -5.27
N ALA A 141 3.89 13.71 -6.23
CA ALA A 141 3.05 14.01 -7.39
C ALA A 141 1.64 14.46 -6.96
N ALA A 142 1.02 13.74 -6.01
CA ALA A 142 -0.29 14.09 -5.47
C ALA A 142 -0.26 15.43 -4.72
N HIS A 143 0.74 15.66 -3.87
CA HIS A 143 0.85 16.88 -3.07
C HIS A 143 1.03 18.14 -3.91
N PHE A 144 1.79 18.06 -5.01
CA PHE A 144 2.07 19.22 -5.87
C PHE A 144 1.20 19.27 -7.13
N GLY A 145 0.30 18.30 -7.35
CA GLY A 145 -0.48 18.20 -8.58
C GLY A 145 0.38 17.98 -9.82
N TRP A 146 1.51 17.27 -9.69
CA TRP A 146 2.44 17.02 -10.78
C TRP A 146 2.19 15.69 -11.47
N PRO A 147 2.55 15.54 -12.75
CA PRO A 147 2.73 14.22 -13.36
C PRO A 147 3.75 13.38 -12.57
N LEU A 148 3.49 12.08 -12.44
CA LEU A 148 4.35 11.16 -11.69
C LEU A 148 5.81 11.17 -12.18
N GLU A 149 6.01 11.27 -13.50
CA GLU A 149 7.33 11.33 -14.10
C GLU A 149 8.08 12.60 -13.72
N GLN A 150 7.40 13.74 -13.68
CA GLN A 150 7.98 15.01 -13.22
C GLN A 150 8.43 14.90 -11.76
N ALA A 151 7.56 14.39 -10.88
CA ALA A 151 7.90 14.20 -9.47
C ALA A 151 9.11 13.27 -9.30
N ARG A 152 9.16 12.16 -10.06
CA ARG A 152 10.29 11.23 -10.05
C ARG A 152 11.59 11.91 -10.49
N ASN A 153 11.59 12.63 -11.60
CA ASN A 153 12.78 13.28 -12.13
C ASN A 153 13.35 14.32 -11.16
N VAL A 154 12.48 15.14 -10.55
CA VAL A 154 12.88 16.13 -9.55
C VAL A 154 13.48 15.46 -8.31
N LEU A 155 12.87 14.39 -7.81
CA LEU A 155 13.35 13.69 -6.62
C LEU A 155 14.70 12.98 -6.86
N GLU A 156 14.89 12.36 -8.02
CA GLU A 156 16.17 11.72 -8.37
C GLU A 156 17.28 12.76 -8.57
N GLN A 157 16.96 13.93 -9.14
CA GLN A 157 17.90 15.05 -9.24
C GLN A 157 18.33 15.52 -7.84
N LEU A 158 17.37 15.81 -6.95
CA LEU A 158 17.67 16.25 -5.58
C LEU A 158 18.39 15.19 -4.74
N PHE A 159 18.15 13.90 -5.01
CA PHE A 159 18.90 12.81 -4.42
C PHE A 159 20.34 12.78 -4.92
N SER A 160 20.54 12.93 -6.24
CA SER A 160 21.87 12.98 -6.87
C SER A 160 22.69 14.18 -6.40
N ASP A 161 22.03 15.33 -6.19
CA ASP A 161 22.62 16.55 -5.64
C ASP A 161 22.90 16.44 -4.13
N GLY A 162 22.52 15.34 -3.49
CA GLY A 162 22.79 15.04 -2.09
C GLY A 162 21.87 15.73 -1.08
N ALA A 163 20.86 16.48 -1.54
CA ALA A 163 19.87 17.15 -0.70
C ALA A 163 18.89 16.15 -0.04
N LEU A 164 18.65 15.02 -0.70
CA LEU A 164 17.78 13.96 -0.20
C LEU A 164 18.57 12.69 0.11
N ARG A 165 18.03 11.89 1.03
CA ARG A 165 18.38 10.47 1.22
C ARG A 165 17.23 9.61 0.71
N LYS A 166 17.55 8.48 0.09
CA LYS A 166 16.58 7.53 -0.46
C LYS A 166 16.64 6.22 0.33
N ARG A 167 15.48 5.73 0.77
CA ARG A 167 15.30 4.39 1.35
C ARG A 167 14.25 3.68 0.50
N SER A 168 14.68 2.69 -0.29
CA SER A 168 13.82 2.01 -1.26
C SER A 168 13.13 3.03 -2.18
N SER A 169 11.81 3.15 -2.17
CA SER A 169 11.03 4.09 -3.00
C SER A 169 10.81 5.47 -2.37
N ARG A 170 11.24 5.69 -1.12
CA ARG A 170 10.97 6.92 -0.35
C ARG A 170 12.17 7.87 -0.29
N TYR A 171 11.88 9.16 -0.44
CA TYR A 171 12.82 10.27 -0.32
C TYR A 171 12.60 11.04 0.97
N ARG A 172 13.69 11.39 1.64
CA ARG A 172 13.69 12.20 2.87
C ARG A 172 14.72 13.31 2.76
N ILE A 173 14.43 14.44 3.39
CA ILE A 173 15.43 15.49 3.59
C ILE A 173 16.58 14.90 4.43
N LYS A 174 17.80 15.25 4.02
CA LYS A 174 19.02 14.97 4.77
C LYS A 174 19.13 16.05 5.84
N ASN A 175 18.87 15.70 7.10
CA ASN A 175 19.15 16.59 8.23
C ASN A 175 20.64 16.77 8.42
#